data_AF-A0A7C3GLW7-F1
#
_entry.id   AF-A0A7C3GLW7-F1
#
_cell.length_a   1.000
_cell.length_b   1.000
_cell.length_c   1.000
_cell.angle_alpha   90.00
_cell.angle_beta   90.00
_cell.angle_gamma   90.00
#
_symmetry.space_group_name_H-M   'P 1'
#
loop_
_entity.id
_entity.type
_entity.pdbx_description
1 polymer ?
#
loop_
_entity_poly.entity_id
_entity_poly.type
_entity_poly.pdbx_seq_one_letter_code
_entity_poly.pdbx_strand_id
1 'polypeptide(L)'
;MLDFYRFKHFQKYDTLLHAVTTKSTLHPYAFSLALHTGEEAQTIISNRQTLAKHLKSHKPLHFVVAQQTHSNHVKVISAEKTQGWSSLTDAIEDCDALVTNVPHVALNILTADCVPILLFDPVQRVVAAIHAGWRGTQENIVQKTVEKMQVTFDVNPKDILAGIA
;
A
#
# COMPACT_ATOMS: atom_id res chain seq x y z
N MET A 1 -17.48 -5.02 12.94
CA MET A 1 -16.73 -5.66 11.84
C MET A 1 -15.83 -4.58 11.26
N LEU A 2 -14.57 -4.88 10.92
CA LEU A 2 -13.75 -3.90 10.21
C LEU A 2 -14.28 -3.79 8.78
N ASP A 3 -14.80 -2.61 8.44
CA ASP A 3 -15.25 -2.32 7.09
C ASP A 3 -14.07 -1.82 6.25
N PHE A 4 -13.87 -2.43 5.10
CA PHE A 4 -12.86 -2.02 4.12
C PHE A 4 -13.57 -1.55 2.87
N TYR A 5 -13.11 -0.43 2.31
CA TYR A 5 -13.46 -0.11 0.95
C TYR A 5 -12.65 -0.99 -0.02
N ARG A 6 -13.34 -1.50 -1.04
CA ARG A 6 -12.80 -2.37 -2.08
C ARG A 6 -13.27 -1.86 -3.43
N PHE A 7 -12.33 -1.60 -4.34
CA PHE A 7 -12.64 -1.29 -5.74
C PHE A 7 -13.32 -2.47 -6.46
N LYS A 8 -14.51 -2.26 -7.01
CA LYS A 8 -15.31 -3.31 -7.69
C LYS A 8 -14.58 -3.99 -8.85
N HIS A 9 -13.75 -3.25 -9.60
CA HIS A 9 -13.03 -3.81 -10.74
C HIS A 9 -11.86 -4.71 -10.33
N PHE A 10 -11.21 -4.44 -9.19
CA PHE A 10 -10.20 -5.33 -8.62
C PHE A 10 -10.78 -6.61 -8.01
N GLN A 11 -12.02 -6.57 -7.52
CA GLN A 11 -12.70 -7.75 -6.97
C GLN A 11 -12.99 -8.85 -8.00
N LYS A 12 -12.76 -8.59 -9.29
CA LYS A 12 -12.87 -9.59 -10.37
C LYS A 12 -11.67 -10.55 -10.42
N TYR A 13 -10.61 -10.28 -9.65
CA TYR A 13 -9.36 -11.02 -9.69
C TYR A 13 -9.12 -11.74 -8.36
N ASP A 14 -9.34 -13.05 -8.33
CA ASP A 14 -9.14 -13.88 -7.13
C ASP A 14 -7.67 -13.91 -6.66
N THR A 15 -6.74 -13.53 -7.55
CA THR A 15 -5.31 -13.44 -7.27
C THR A 15 -4.91 -12.11 -6.63
N LEU A 16 -5.82 -11.14 -6.51
CA LEU A 16 -5.53 -9.81 -5.97
C LEU A 16 -6.23 -9.59 -4.62
N LEU A 17 -5.44 -9.18 -3.63
CA LEU A 17 -5.95 -8.66 -2.37
C LEU A 17 -5.62 -7.17 -2.27
N HIS A 18 -6.64 -6.31 -2.20
CA HIS A 18 -6.49 -4.85 -2.03
C HIS A 18 -7.45 -4.31 -0.99
N ALA A 19 -7.11 -3.35 -0.14
CA ALA A 19 -8.07 -2.75 0.78
C ALA A 19 -7.75 -1.28 1.03
N VAL A 20 -8.78 -0.47 1.24
CA VAL A 20 -8.66 0.87 1.82
C VAL A 20 -9.35 0.85 3.18
N THR A 21 -8.56 1.06 4.24
CA THR A 21 -9.07 1.03 5.62
C THR A 21 -9.73 2.35 5.98
N THR A 22 -10.86 2.30 6.68
CA THR A 22 -11.52 3.49 7.21
C THR A 22 -11.22 3.65 8.70
N LYS A 23 -11.28 4.89 9.20
CA LYS A 23 -11.32 5.13 10.66
C LYS A 23 -12.64 4.61 11.23
N SER A 24 -12.63 4.20 12.49
CA SER A 24 -13.88 3.97 13.21
C SER A 24 -14.58 5.31 13.45
N THR A 25 -15.88 5.39 13.18
CA THR A 25 -16.69 6.60 13.43
C THR A 25 -16.97 6.83 14.91
N LEU A 26 -16.70 5.84 15.76
CA LEU A 26 -17.04 5.90 17.19
C LEU A 26 -16.02 6.68 18.02
N HIS A 27 -14.77 6.78 17.58
CA HIS A 27 -13.71 7.46 18.32
C HIS A 27 -12.73 8.12 17.33
N PRO A 28 -12.46 9.43 17.43
CA PRO A 28 -11.38 10.05 16.66
C PRO A 28 -10.06 9.31 16.97
N TYR A 29 -9.27 9.01 15.93
CA TYR A 29 -8.05 8.19 15.95
C TYR A 29 -8.23 6.67 16.10
N ALA A 30 -9.45 6.16 16.35
CA ALA A 30 -9.62 4.72 16.42
C ALA A 30 -9.31 4.05 15.06
N PHE A 31 -8.46 3.03 15.15
CA PHE A 31 -7.91 2.24 14.04
C PHE A 31 -6.86 2.95 13.17
N SER A 32 -6.10 3.88 13.74
CA SER A 32 -4.88 4.38 13.10
C SER A 32 -3.86 3.27 12.86
N LEU A 33 -3.17 3.36 11.72
CA LEU A 33 -2.14 2.40 11.28
C LEU A 33 -0.77 3.07 11.15
N ALA A 34 -0.62 4.32 11.57
CA ALA A 34 0.59 5.11 11.33
C ALA A 34 1.46 5.22 12.58
N LEU A 35 2.64 4.59 12.55
CA LEU A 35 3.57 4.58 13.68
C LEU A 35 4.29 5.91 13.92
N HIS A 36 4.24 6.84 12.95
CA HIS A 36 4.88 8.16 13.02
C HIS A 36 3.92 9.25 13.49
N THR A 37 2.77 8.87 14.04
CA THR A 37 1.82 9.80 14.67
C THR A 37 2.08 9.86 16.16
N GLY A 38 1.49 10.85 16.85
CA GLY A 38 1.62 10.98 18.32
C GLY A 38 0.87 9.91 19.12
N GLU A 39 0.33 8.88 18.48
CA GLU A 39 -0.37 7.77 19.14
C GLU A 39 0.62 6.73 19.69
N GLU A 40 0.23 6.03 20.76
CA GLU A 40 1.01 4.95 21.37
C GLU A 40 1.32 3.85 20.35
N ALA A 41 2.60 3.56 20.14
CA ALA A 41 3.06 2.60 19.13
C ALA A 41 2.42 1.21 19.32
N GLN A 42 2.23 0.78 20.57
CA GLN A 42 1.60 -0.51 20.88
C GLN A 42 0.14 -0.58 20.38
N THR A 43 -0.60 0.52 20.43
CA THR A 43 -1.96 0.62 19.90
C THR A 43 -1.95 0.48 18.38
N ILE A 44 -1.04 1.17 17.69
CA ILE A 44 -0.89 1.08 16.24
C ILE A 44 -0.52 -0.35 15.80
N ILE A 45 0.42 -0.99 16.50
CA ILE A 45 0.81 -2.38 16.24
C ILE A 45 -0.39 -3.32 16.45
N SER A 46 -1.20 -3.11 17.49
CA SER A 46 -2.42 -3.89 17.73
C SER A 46 -3.46 -3.71 16.62
N ASN A 47 -3.65 -2.48 16.13
CA ASN A 47 -4.55 -2.19 15.00
C ASN A 47 -4.07 -2.92 13.73
N ARG A 48 -2.77 -2.84 13.44
CA ARG A 48 -2.14 -3.57 12.32
C ARG A 48 -2.30 -5.08 12.43
N GLN A 49 -2.11 -5.66 13.62
CA GLN A 49 -2.37 -7.09 13.86
C GLN A 49 -3.85 -7.45 13.64
N THR A 50 -4.76 -6.58 14.08
CA THR A 50 -6.20 -6.76 13.88
C THR A 50 -6.57 -6.70 12.39
N LEU A 51 -5.97 -5.77 11.64
CA LEU A 51 -6.10 -5.69 10.18
C LEU A 51 -5.62 -6.98 9.51
N ALA A 52 -4.42 -7.44 9.84
CA ALA A 52 -3.83 -8.65 9.27
C ALA A 52 -4.73 -9.89 9.47
N LYS A 53 -5.37 -10.01 10.64
CA LYS A 53 -6.34 -11.10 10.92
C LYS A 53 -7.62 -11.00 10.08
N HIS A 54 -8.05 -9.78 9.74
CA HIS A 54 -9.25 -9.55 8.94
C HIS A 54 -9.00 -9.68 7.43
N LEU A 55 -7.77 -9.42 6.98
CA LEU A 55 -7.31 -9.68 5.62
C LEU A 55 -7.15 -11.19 5.44
N LYS A 56 -8.26 -11.87 5.11
CA LYS A 56 -8.28 -13.31 4.84
C LYS A 56 -7.38 -13.63 3.65
N SER A 57 -6.25 -14.29 3.89
CA SER A 57 -5.37 -14.84 2.87
C SER A 57 -5.12 -16.32 3.14
N HIS A 58 -4.92 -17.10 2.07
CA HIS A 58 -4.63 -18.53 2.20
C HIS A 58 -3.21 -18.82 2.72
N LYS A 59 -2.30 -17.86 2.59
CA LYS A 59 -0.93 -17.92 3.13
C LYS A 59 -0.62 -16.66 3.95
N PRO A 60 0.36 -16.71 4.87
CA PRO A 60 0.80 -15.53 5.60
C PRO A 60 1.17 -14.37 4.65
N LEU A 61 0.80 -13.15 5.04
CA LEU A 61 1.16 -11.94 4.29
C LEU A 61 2.40 -11.28 4.91
N HIS A 62 3.30 -10.82 4.03
CA HIS A 62 4.42 -9.98 4.38
C HIS A 62 4.04 -8.52 4.16
N PHE A 63 3.87 -7.77 5.25
CA PHE A 63 3.46 -6.37 5.16
C PHE A 63 4.69 -5.48 4.99
N VAL A 64 4.70 -4.68 3.92
CA VAL A 64 5.77 -3.73 3.61
C VAL A 64 5.21 -2.32 3.64
N VAL A 65 5.80 -1.45 4.44
CA VAL A 65 5.33 -0.08 4.68
C VAL A 65 6.36 0.92 4.14
N ALA A 66 5.89 1.90 3.38
CA ALA A 66 6.70 3.01 2.91
C ALA A 66 6.94 4.05 4.02
N GLN A 67 8.17 4.55 4.14
CA GLN A 67 8.47 5.77 4.87
C GLN A 67 8.26 6.97 3.94
N GLN A 68 7.02 7.44 3.89
CA GLN A 68 6.56 8.50 2.99
C GLN A 68 7.21 9.86 3.31
N THR A 69 7.81 10.48 2.29
CA THR A 69 8.50 11.78 2.39
C THR A 69 7.86 12.85 1.50
N HIS A 70 6.69 12.54 0.90
CA HIS A 70 6.04 13.36 -0.14
C HIS A 70 6.93 13.56 -1.39
N SER A 71 7.84 12.63 -1.61
CA SER A 71 8.72 12.54 -2.77
C SER A 71 7.99 11.94 -3.98
N ASN A 72 8.74 11.69 -5.05
CA ASN A 72 8.33 10.84 -6.17
C ASN A 72 9.13 9.54 -6.26
N HIS A 73 9.78 9.13 -5.17
CA HIS A 73 10.64 7.97 -5.15
C HIS A 73 9.81 6.67 -5.14
N VAL A 74 10.15 5.78 -6.08
CA VAL A 74 9.51 4.48 -6.27
C VAL A 74 10.50 3.38 -5.90
N LYS A 75 10.10 2.46 -5.02
CA LYS A 75 10.92 1.32 -4.59
C LYS A 75 10.29 0.01 -5.04
N VAL A 76 11.14 -0.89 -5.53
CA VAL A 76 10.74 -2.25 -5.91
C VAL A 76 11.01 -3.19 -4.74
N ILE A 77 10.01 -3.98 -4.37
CA ILE A 77 10.10 -4.99 -3.32
C ILE A 77 10.22 -6.36 -3.97
N SER A 78 11.31 -7.07 -3.66
CA SER A 78 11.69 -8.33 -4.30
C SER A 78 11.83 -9.51 -3.32
N ALA A 79 11.43 -9.33 -2.06
CA ALA A 79 11.56 -10.36 -1.02
C ALA A 79 10.26 -10.53 -0.23
N GLU A 80 10.01 -11.77 0.19
CA GLU A 80 8.95 -12.15 1.14
C GLU A 80 9.37 -11.78 2.57
N LYS A 81 9.47 -10.47 2.84
CA LYS A 81 9.90 -9.93 4.14
C LYS A 81 8.92 -8.87 4.61
N THR A 82 8.48 -9.00 5.87
CA THR A 82 7.72 -7.94 6.55
C THR A 82 8.69 -6.81 6.90
N GLN A 83 8.37 -5.58 6.49
CA GLN A 83 9.20 -4.41 6.69
C GLN A 83 8.36 -3.20 7.07
N GLY A 84 8.75 -2.49 8.12
CA GLY A 84 8.04 -1.31 8.58
C GLY A 84 6.72 -1.58 9.30
N TRP A 85 6.34 -2.85 9.50
CA TRP A 85 5.04 -3.24 10.06
C TRP A 85 4.93 -3.10 11.57
N SER A 86 6.01 -3.39 12.30
CA SER A 86 6.07 -3.29 13.76
C SER A 86 7.08 -2.25 14.27
N SER A 87 7.85 -1.63 13.36
CA SER A 87 8.85 -0.61 13.68
C SER A 87 8.96 0.39 12.55
N LEU A 88 9.11 1.68 12.86
CA LEU A 88 9.41 2.71 11.86
C LEU A 88 10.81 2.55 11.25
N THR A 89 11.78 2.08 12.03
CA THR A 89 13.20 2.01 11.62
C THR A 89 13.49 0.95 10.57
N ASP A 90 12.55 0.04 10.32
CA ASP A 90 12.64 -1.02 9.30
C ASP A 90 11.68 -0.75 8.13
N ALA A 91 11.03 0.41 8.08
CA ALA A 91 10.21 0.81 6.93
C ALA A 91 11.09 1.05 5.70
N ILE A 92 10.47 0.99 4.51
CA ILE A 92 11.18 1.26 3.27
C ILE A 92 11.47 2.76 3.19
N GLU A 93 12.72 3.11 3.42
CA GLU A 93 13.15 4.50 3.56
C GLU A 93 12.92 5.31 2.29
N ASP A 94 12.57 6.58 2.50
CA ASP A 94 12.50 7.65 1.49
C ASP A 94 11.78 7.22 0.20
N CYS A 95 10.51 6.84 0.35
CA CYS A 95 9.67 6.49 -0.78
C CYS A 95 8.19 6.75 -0.54
N ASP A 96 7.50 7.05 -1.63
CA ASP A 96 6.06 7.31 -1.63
C ASP A 96 5.32 6.35 -2.58
N ALA A 97 6.04 5.48 -3.29
CA ALA A 97 5.47 4.39 -4.06
C ALA A 97 6.26 3.10 -3.88
N LEU A 98 5.53 2.01 -3.71
CA LEU A 98 6.06 0.65 -3.67
C LEU A 98 5.51 -0.16 -4.84
N VAL A 99 6.33 -1.05 -5.41
CA VAL A 99 5.94 -1.95 -6.51
C VAL A 99 6.45 -3.36 -6.22
N THR A 100 5.67 -4.39 -6.52
CA THR A 100 6.12 -5.79 -6.43
C THR A 100 5.36 -6.72 -7.38
N ASN A 101 6.01 -7.80 -7.80
CA ASN A 101 5.37 -8.99 -8.39
C ASN A 101 5.48 -10.22 -7.47
N VAL A 102 6.02 -10.04 -6.26
CA VAL A 102 6.22 -11.13 -5.29
C VAL A 102 4.88 -11.48 -4.65
N PRO A 103 4.41 -12.73 -4.78
CA PRO A 103 3.18 -13.16 -4.14
C PRO A 103 3.22 -12.98 -2.62
N HIS A 104 2.05 -12.78 -2.02
CA HIS A 104 1.90 -12.67 -0.56
C HIS A 104 2.61 -11.48 0.11
N VAL A 105 3.15 -10.54 -0.67
CA VAL A 105 3.62 -9.24 -0.18
C VAL A 105 2.49 -8.22 -0.27
N ALA A 106 2.10 -7.66 0.88
CA ALA A 106 1.11 -6.59 0.98
C ALA A 106 1.83 -5.24 1.06
N LEU A 107 1.68 -4.41 0.04
CA LEU A 107 2.24 -3.06 0.00
C LEU A 107 1.32 -2.09 0.75
N ASN A 108 1.89 -1.27 1.63
CA ASN A 108 1.13 -0.35 2.48
C ASN A 108 1.68 1.07 2.33
N ILE A 109 0.78 1.98 1.99
CA ILE A 109 0.94 3.42 2.13
C ILE A 109 -0.13 3.92 3.10
N LEU A 110 0.20 4.96 3.86
CA LEU A 110 -0.64 5.55 4.88
C LEU A 110 -1.14 6.91 4.39
N THR A 111 -2.40 7.25 4.63
CA THR A 111 -2.90 8.56 4.22
C THR A 111 -3.94 9.12 5.20
N ALA A 112 -3.95 10.44 5.27
CA ALA A 112 -5.07 11.28 5.69
C ALA A 112 -5.02 12.50 4.76
N ASP A 113 -5.99 12.64 3.87
CA ASP A 113 -6.14 13.68 2.83
C ASP A 113 -5.33 13.48 1.52
N CYS A 114 -4.07 13.05 1.57
CA CYS A 114 -3.32 12.75 0.33
C CYS A 114 -3.96 11.59 -0.47
N VAL A 115 -3.85 11.59 -1.80
CA VAL A 115 -4.58 10.62 -2.63
C VAL A 115 -3.86 9.27 -2.62
N PRO A 116 -4.46 8.18 -2.08
CA PRO A 116 -3.94 6.83 -2.25
C PRO A 116 -4.30 6.29 -3.64
N ILE A 117 -3.30 5.78 -4.36
CA ILE A 117 -3.50 5.13 -5.67
C ILE A 117 -2.95 3.72 -5.62
N LEU A 118 -3.79 2.75 -5.99
CA LEU A 118 -3.42 1.36 -6.16
C LEU A 118 -3.39 1.02 -7.65
N LEU A 119 -2.30 0.42 -8.11
CA LEU A 119 -2.17 -0.08 -9.48
C LEU A 119 -2.06 -1.59 -9.49
N PHE A 120 -2.64 -2.23 -10.50
CA PHE A 120 -2.54 -3.67 -10.71
C PHE A 120 -2.49 -3.99 -12.20
N ASP A 121 -1.47 -4.74 -12.61
CA ASP A 121 -1.43 -5.41 -13.90
C ASP A 121 -1.79 -6.90 -13.71
N PRO A 122 -2.92 -7.38 -14.25
CA PRO A 122 -3.32 -8.79 -14.17
C PRO A 122 -2.50 -9.73 -15.06
N VAL A 123 -1.82 -9.22 -16.09
CA VAL A 123 -1.01 -10.00 -17.04
C VAL A 123 0.32 -10.38 -16.38
N GLN A 124 1.11 -9.37 -15.98
CA GLN A 124 2.39 -9.59 -15.30
C GLN A 124 2.26 -9.82 -13.78
N ARG A 125 1.04 -9.69 -13.23
CA ARG A 125 0.72 -9.85 -11.80
C ARG A 125 1.55 -8.92 -10.92
N VAL A 126 1.65 -7.66 -11.33
CA VAL A 126 2.40 -6.61 -10.62
C VAL A 126 1.41 -5.70 -9.92
N VAL A 127 1.68 -5.40 -8.65
CA VAL A 127 0.91 -4.42 -7.88
C VAL A 127 1.78 -3.23 -7.49
N ALA A 128 1.16 -2.06 -7.36
CA ALA A 128 1.77 -0.90 -6.75
C ALA A 128 0.82 -0.21 -5.77
N ALA A 129 1.39 0.38 -4.72
CA ALA A 129 0.70 1.26 -3.78
C ALA A 129 1.42 2.61 -3.74
N ILE A 130 0.68 3.69 -3.97
CA ILE A 130 1.23 5.03 -4.19
C ILE A 130 0.55 6.01 -3.24
N HIS A 131 1.37 6.79 -2.54
CA HIS A 131 0.98 7.99 -1.83
C HIS A 131 1.17 9.21 -2.73
N ALA A 132 0.07 9.72 -3.30
CA ALA A 132 0.08 10.88 -4.18
C ALA A 132 -0.40 12.14 -3.43
N GLY A 133 0.48 12.69 -2.59
CA GLY A 133 0.32 14.06 -2.10
C GLY A 133 0.50 15.10 -3.21
N TRP A 134 0.19 16.37 -2.94
CA TRP A 134 0.30 17.43 -3.96
C TRP A 134 1.71 17.56 -4.54
N ARG A 135 2.76 17.42 -3.70
CA ARG A 135 4.16 17.48 -4.10
C ARG A 135 4.55 16.29 -4.99
N GLY A 136 4.30 15.06 -4.53
CA GLY A 136 4.56 13.86 -5.33
C GLY A 136 3.80 13.87 -6.67
N THR A 137 2.58 14.42 -6.68
CA THR A 137 1.78 14.60 -7.90
C THR A 137 2.43 15.59 -8.86
N GLN A 138 2.84 16.77 -8.38
CA GLN A 138 3.59 17.76 -9.17
C GLN A 138 4.89 17.17 -9.73
N GLU A 139 5.49 16.26 -8.99
CA GLU A 139 6.72 15.56 -9.38
C GLU A 139 6.49 14.23 -10.14
N ASN A 140 5.27 14.01 -10.64
CA ASN A 140 4.87 12.89 -11.51
C ASN A 140 5.03 11.48 -10.90
N ILE A 141 4.76 11.30 -9.60
CA ILE A 141 4.93 10.00 -8.92
C ILE A 141 4.18 8.83 -9.60
N VAL A 142 2.96 9.07 -10.10
CA VAL A 142 2.17 8.03 -10.77
C VAL A 142 2.83 7.59 -12.07
N GLN A 143 3.25 8.55 -12.91
CA GLN A 143 3.98 8.26 -14.14
C GLN A 143 5.26 7.49 -13.85
N LYS A 144 6.07 7.95 -12.88
CA LYS A 144 7.30 7.26 -12.48
C LYS A 144 7.04 5.85 -11.96
N THR A 145 5.92 5.62 -11.30
CA THR A 145 5.54 4.29 -10.82
C THR A 145 5.19 3.37 -11.99
N VAL A 146 4.41 3.85 -12.96
CA VAL A 146 4.10 3.10 -14.18
C VAL A 146 5.38 2.80 -14.96
N GLU A 147 6.24 3.79 -15.19
CA GLU A 147 7.55 3.59 -15.84
C GLU A 147 8.40 2.54 -15.11
N LYS A 148 8.40 2.55 -13.77
CA LYS A 148 9.11 1.54 -12.98
C LYS A 148 8.52 0.14 -13.19
N MET A 149 7.18 0.01 -13.20
CA MET A 149 6.49 -1.25 -13.50
C MET A 149 6.87 -1.77 -14.89
N GLN A 150 6.89 -0.89 -15.92
CA GLN A 150 7.29 -1.26 -17.28
C GLN A 150 8.74 -1.75 -17.33
N VAL A 151 9.68 -0.95 -16.81
CA VAL A 151 11.12 -1.24 -16.92
C VAL A 151 11.52 -2.48 -16.11
N THR A 152 10.89 -2.71 -14.94
CA THR A 152 11.28 -3.81 -14.04
C THR A 152 10.56 -5.12 -14.34
N PHE A 153 9.30 -5.06 -14.80
CA PHE A 153 8.45 -6.24 -14.91
C PHE A 153 7.81 -6.43 -16.29
N ASP A 154 8.20 -5.61 -17.28
CA ASP A 154 7.66 -5.66 -18.65
C ASP A 154 6.12 -5.50 -18.68
N VAL A 155 5.60 -4.68 -17.76
CA VAL A 155 4.18 -4.30 -17.73
C VAL A 155 3.87 -3.44 -18.95
N ASN A 156 2.74 -3.71 -19.60
CA ASN A 156 2.18 -2.82 -20.59
C ASN A 156 1.21 -1.84 -19.90
N PRO A 157 1.40 -0.51 -19.99
CA PRO A 157 0.53 0.46 -19.32
C PRO A 157 -0.95 0.33 -19.66
N LYS A 158 -1.28 -0.22 -20.84
CA LYS A 158 -2.67 -0.46 -21.27
C LYS A 158 -3.37 -1.54 -20.44
N ASP A 159 -2.62 -2.43 -19.82
CA ASP A 159 -3.14 -3.54 -19.01
C ASP A 159 -3.28 -3.14 -17.53
N ILE A 160 -2.73 -1.98 -17.13
CA ILE A 160 -2.79 -1.50 -15.75
C ILE A 160 -4.22 -1.03 -15.42
N LEU A 161 -4.75 -1.59 -14.34
CA LEU A 161 -5.96 -1.14 -13.66
C LEU A 161 -5.60 -0.23 -12.49
N ALA A 162 -6.36 0.85 -12.31
CA ALA A 162 -6.12 1.84 -11.26
C ALA A 162 -7.33 1.99 -10.33
N GLY A 163 -7.06 1.94 -9.02
CA GLY A 163 -8.00 2.30 -7.96
C GLY A 163 -7.53 3.59 -7.28
N ILE A 164 -8.37 4.61 -7.29
CA ILE A 164 -8.13 5.92 -6.66
C ILE A 164 -9.23 6.12 -5.61
N ALA A 165 -8.85 6.28 -4.33
CA ALA A 165 -9.79 6.42 -3.22
C ALA A 165 -9.73 7.81 -2.58
#